data_AF-A0A1V4VYY3-F1
#
_entry.id   AF-A0A1V4VYY3-F1
#
_cell.length_a   1.000
_cell.length_b   1.000
_cell.length_c   1.000
_cell.angle_alpha   90.00
_cell.angle_beta   90.00
_cell.angle_gamma   90.00
#
_symmetry.space_group_name_H-M   'P 1'
#
loop_
_entity.id
_entity.type
_entity.pdbx_description
1 polymer ?
#
loop_
_entity_poly.entity_id
_entity_poly.type
_entity_poly.pdbx_seq_one_letter_code
_entity_poly.pdbx_strand_id
1 'polypeptide(L)'
;MIKNVIGKMFNKGDAMENLQVLVDELHKKGTAREAKINETIKALTLAVQDLRVEIYSKTQELVDAEINEDKEAQDKLNKAIRELGLQLSETENKISVYQSALKSPSLSPTEIEKLKGAVVAVCQDRQQKAKDTETKIQAAYDQIQALNDEITKMEEEKRALEQPKESFIAKPVMKFIHPEFKDPKYETMHGEYQYIFDKWLNGNIN
;
A
#
# COMPACT_ATOMS: atom_id res chain seq x y z
N MET A 1 -23.59 -29.26 -2.28
CA MET A 1 -23.68 -28.50 -1.01
C MET A 1 -22.31 -27.90 -0.63
N ILE A 2 -21.63 -27.20 -1.56
CA ILE A 2 -20.30 -26.60 -1.36
C ILE A 2 -20.24 -25.26 -2.12
N LYS A 3 -21.07 -24.31 -1.69
CA LYS A 3 -21.04 -22.91 -2.16
C LYS A 3 -21.58 -22.04 -1.03
N ASN A 4 -20.88 -21.90 0.10
CA ASN A 4 -21.27 -20.87 1.08
C ASN A 4 -20.31 -20.54 2.24
N VAL A 5 -18.98 -20.60 2.07
CA VAL A 5 -18.08 -20.20 3.18
C VAL A 5 -17.02 -19.15 2.82
N ILE A 6 -16.83 -18.81 1.54
CA ILE A 6 -15.86 -17.77 1.12
C ILE A 6 -16.62 -16.49 0.70
N GLY A 7 -17.55 -16.05 1.53
CA GLY A 7 -18.49 -14.97 1.16
C GLY A 7 -18.56 -13.78 2.11
N LYS A 8 -17.95 -13.82 3.29
CA LYS A 8 -18.11 -12.76 4.28
C LYS A 8 -16.90 -12.66 5.20
N MET A 9 -15.83 -11.97 4.78
CA MET A 9 -14.83 -11.42 5.72
C MET A 9 -13.79 -10.49 5.07
N PHE A 10 -14.16 -9.71 4.05
CA PHE A 10 -13.27 -8.66 3.55
C PHE A 10 -14.07 -7.39 3.33
N ASN A 11 -14.19 -6.56 4.37
CA ASN A 11 -14.54 -5.16 4.17
C ASN A 11 -13.37 -4.45 3.47
N LYS A 12 -13.69 -3.43 2.67
CA LYS A 12 -12.78 -2.69 1.77
C LYS A 12 -11.65 -1.89 2.48
N GLY A 13 -11.44 -2.08 3.78
CA GLY A 13 -10.28 -1.62 4.55
C GLY A 13 -9.44 -2.76 5.15
N ASP A 14 -9.97 -3.98 5.18
CA ASP A 14 -9.47 -5.08 5.99
C ASP A 14 -8.27 -5.80 5.36
N ALA A 15 -8.12 -5.83 4.04
CA ALA A 15 -7.09 -6.67 3.42
C ALA A 15 -5.65 -6.23 3.76
N MET A 16 -5.39 -4.92 3.75
CA MET A 16 -4.08 -4.36 4.13
C MET A 16 -3.86 -4.46 5.64
N GLU A 17 -4.90 -4.20 6.43
CA GLU A 17 -4.86 -4.34 7.89
C GLU A 17 -4.58 -5.79 8.31
N ASN A 18 -5.26 -6.75 7.67
CA ASN A 18 -5.05 -8.19 7.87
C ASN A 18 -3.63 -8.63 7.48
N LEU A 19 -3.06 -8.10 6.39
CA LEU A 19 -1.67 -8.37 6.03
C LEU A 19 -0.71 -7.81 7.08
N GLN A 20 -0.96 -6.58 7.57
CA GLN A 20 -0.13 -5.97 8.60
C GLN A 20 -0.16 -6.76 9.91
N VAL A 21 -1.35 -7.16 10.37
CA VAL A 21 -1.52 -8.01 11.56
C VAL A 21 -0.75 -9.32 11.41
N LEU A 22 -0.84 -9.97 10.24
CA LEU A 22 -0.12 -11.22 9.98
C LEU A 22 1.41 -11.02 10.03
N VAL A 23 1.92 -9.92 9.46
CA VAL A 23 3.35 -9.59 9.50
C VAL A 23 3.82 -9.34 10.94
N ASP A 24 3.05 -8.60 11.73
CA ASP A 24 3.37 -8.28 13.13
C ASP A 24 3.36 -9.55 14.00
N GLU A 25 2.39 -10.45 13.79
CA GLU A 25 2.34 -11.75 14.46
C GLU A 25 3.57 -12.61 14.14
N LEU A 26 3.97 -12.67 12.86
CA LEU A 26 5.15 -13.43 12.43
C LEU A 26 6.43 -12.83 12.99
N HIS A 27 6.54 -11.50 13.02
CA HIS A 27 7.67 -10.82 13.64
C HIS A 27 7.77 -11.17 15.12
N LYS A 28 6.66 -11.05 15.88
CA LYS A 28 6.61 -11.39 17.30
C LYS A 28 7.00 -12.85 17.57
N LYS A 29 6.52 -13.79 16.75
CA LYS A 29 6.91 -15.21 16.85
C LYS A 29 8.39 -15.41 16.53
N GLY A 30 8.91 -14.71 15.53
CA GLY A 30 10.34 -14.72 15.17
C GLY A 30 11.22 -14.29 16.35
N THR A 31 10.92 -13.12 16.94
CA THR A 31 11.64 -12.60 18.11
C THR A 31 11.55 -13.53 19.31
N ALA A 32 10.37 -14.09 19.60
CA ALA A 32 10.20 -15.03 20.71
C ALA A 32 11.02 -16.32 20.51
N ARG A 33 11.08 -16.84 19.26
CA ARG A 33 11.90 -18.00 18.92
C ARG A 33 13.39 -17.70 19.06
N GLU A 34 13.83 -16.54 18.58
CA GLU A 34 15.22 -16.09 18.68
C GLU A 34 15.65 -15.97 20.14
N ALA A 35 14.83 -15.33 20.98
CA ALA A 35 15.09 -15.22 22.42
C ALA A 35 15.25 -16.60 23.08
N LYS A 36 14.34 -17.54 22.79
CA LYS A 36 14.39 -18.91 23.33
C LYS A 36 15.63 -19.68 22.87
N ILE A 37 16.05 -19.52 21.61
CA ILE A 37 17.27 -20.16 21.11
C ILE A 37 18.50 -19.57 21.81
N ASN A 38 18.58 -18.24 21.96
CA ASN A 38 19.67 -17.58 22.67
C ASN A 38 19.75 -18.00 24.15
N GLU A 39 18.62 -18.11 24.85
CA GLU A 39 18.55 -18.65 26.20
C GLU A 39 19.09 -20.08 26.28
N THR A 40 18.70 -20.92 25.31
CA THR A 40 19.16 -22.31 25.23
C THR A 40 20.66 -22.39 24.98
N ILE A 41 21.19 -21.58 24.06
CA ILE A 41 22.64 -21.49 23.80
C ILE A 41 23.39 -21.06 25.05
N LYS A 42 22.89 -20.08 25.80
CA LYS A 42 23.48 -19.62 27.05
C LYS A 42 23.53 -20.74 28.09
N ALA A 43 22.43 -21.47 28.27
CA ALA A 43 22.37 -22.61 29.18
C ALA A 43 23.36 -23.74 28.78
N LEU A 44 23.43 -24.08 27.49
CA LEU A 44 24.38 -25.07 26.98
C LEU A 44 25.84 -24.62 27.15
N THR A 45 26.11 -23.31 27.00
CA THR A 45 27.46 -22.76 27.17
C THR A 45 27.92 -22.85 28.63
N LEU A 46 27.00 -22.64 29.60
CA LEU A 46 27.29 -22.90 31.02
C LEU A 46 27.57 -24.38 31.25
N ALA A 47 26.75 -25.28 30.70
CA ALA A 47 26.99 -26.73 30.81
C ALA A 47 28.35 -27.16 30.21
N VAL A 48 28.78 -26.54 29.10
CA VAL A 48 30.13 -26.76 28.52
C VAL A 48 31.22 -26.31 29.50
N GLN A 49 31.04 -25.18 30.19
CA GLN A 49 32.01 -24.72 31.19
C GLN A 49 32.08 -25.69 32.38
N ASP A 50 30.93 -26.13 32.88
CA ASP A 50 30.85 -27.10 33.99
C ASP A 50 31.53 -28.43 33.63
N LEU A 51 31.24 -28.98 32.44
CA LEU A 51 31.87 -30.20 31.94
C LEU A 51 33.39 -30.05 31.79
N ARG A 52 33.87 -28.89 31.33
CA ARG A 52 35.33 -28.63 31.23
C ARG A 52 35.99 -28.58 32.61
N VAL A 53 35.33 -27.99 33.60
CA VAL A 53 35.82 -27.97 34.99
C VAL A 53 35.84 -29.40 35.57
N GLU A 54 34.79 -30.19 35.33
CA GLU A 54 34.71 -31.56 35.81
C GLU A 54 35.77 -32.48 35.17
N ILE A 55 35.95 -32.38 33.85
CA ILE A 55 37.04 -33.07 33.13
C ILE A 55 38.38 -32.68 33.72
N TYR A 56 38.63 -31.38 33.93
CA TYR A 56 39.89 -30.91 34.52
C TYR A 56 40.12 -31.50 35.92
N SER A 57 39.08 -31.52 36.78
CA SER A 57 39.16 -32.13 38.11
C SER A 57 39.49 -33.62 38.04
N LYS A 58 38.81 -34.37 37.15
CA LYS A 58 39.05 -35.81 36.97
C LYS A 58 40.43 -36.10 36.39
N THR A 59 40.96 -35.22 35.54
CA THR A 59 42.33 -35.31 35.05
C THR A 59 43.35 -35.08 36.18
N GLN A 60 43.09 -34.18 37.13
CA GLN A 60 43.97 -34.04 38.30
C GLN A 60 43.95 -35.29 39.18
N GLU A 61 42.75 -35.85 39.45
CA GLU A 61 42.63 -37.12 40.16
C GLU A 61 43.37 -38.26 39.44
N LEU A 62 43.39 -38.26 38.10
CA LEU A 62 44.12 -39.25 37.30
C LEU A 62 45.63 -39.10 37.47
N VAL A 63 46.15 -37.87 37.45
CA VAL A 63 47.57 -37.58 37.70
C VAL A 63 47.98 -38.07 39.10
N ASP A 64 47.15 -37.84 40.12
CA ASP A 64 47.42 -38.35 41.47
C ASP A 64 47.42 -39.89 41.51
N ALA A 65 46.50 -40.54 40.81
CA ALA A 65 46.46 -42.00 40.70
C ALA A 65 47.66 -42.58 39.92
N GLU A 66 48.19 -41.85 38.94
CA GLU A 66 49.43 -42.19 38.23
C GLU A 66 50.65 -42.09 39.14
N ILE A 67 50.76 -41.01 39.92
CA ILE A 67 51.85 -40.82 40.90
C ILE A 67 51.85 -41.94 41.96
N ASN A 68 50.67 -42.38 42.39
CA ASN A 68 50.51 -43.44 43.39
C ASN A 68 50.53 -44.87 42.79
N GLU A 69 50.75 -45.01 41.48
CA GLU A 69 50.76 -46.29 40.75
C GLU A 69 49.46 -47.13 40.91
N ASP A 70 48.33 -46.49 41.22
CA ASP A 70 47.02 -47.14 41.38
C ASP A 70 46.35 -47.38 40.02
N LYS A 71 46.60 -48.55 39.44
CA LYS A 71 46.06 -48.94 38.13
C LYS A 71 44.53 -49.05 38.11
N GLU A 72 43.90 -49.45 39.20
CA GLU A 72 42.44 -49.61 39.22
C GLU A 72 41.74 -48.24 39.21
N ALA A 73 42.28 -47.27 39.96
CA ALA A 73 41.81 -45.89 39.93
C ALA A 73 42.04 -45.23 38.55
N GLN A 74 43.20 -45.47 37.93
CA GLN A 74 43.51 -44.95 36.59
C GLN A 74 42.50 -45.41 35.54
N ASP A 75 42.17 -46.72 35.49
CA ASP A 75 41.21 -47.25 34.52
C ASP A 75 39.81 -46.66 34.70
N LYS A 76 39.37 -46.50 35.96
CA LYS A 76 38.07 -45.88 36.30
C LYS A 76 38.02 -44.41 35.88
N LEU A 77 39.08 -43.64 36.16
CA LEU A 77 39.15 -42.22 35.84
C LEU A 77 39.24 -41.99 34.33
N ASN A 78 40.04 -42.79 33.61
CA ASN A 78 40.10 -42.75 32.15
C ASN A 78 38.74 -42.98 31.49
N LYS A 79 37.96 -43.93 32.01
CA LYS A 79 36.59 -44.17 31.52
C LYS A 79 35.68 -42.97 31.79
N ALA A 80 35.72 -42.40 33.00
CA ALA A 80 34.92 -41.23 33.36
C ALA A 80 35.28 -40.00 32.51
N ILE A 81 36.57 -39.72 32.31
CA ILE A 81 37.04 -38.61 31.46
C ILE A 81 36.56 -38.79 30.02
N ARG A 82 36.59 -40.02 29.50
CA ARG A 82 36.09 -40.32 28.15
C ARG A 82 34.58 -40.09 28.03
N GLU A 83 33.80 -40.51 29.02
CA GLU A 83 32.35 -40.29 29.05
C GLU A 83 32.02 -38.79 29.12
N LEU A 84 32.70 -38.03 29.99
CA LEU A 84 32.55 -36.57 30.07
C LEU A 84 32.97 -35.88 28.77
N GLY A 85 34.04 -36.34 28.12
CA GLY A 85 34.49 -35.84 26.82
C GLY A 85 33.47 -36.05 25.70
N LEU A 86 32.76 -37.18 25.71
CA LEU A 86 31.64 -37.42 24.80
C LEU A 86 30.48 -36.45 25.06
N GLN A 87 30.10 -36.26 26.33
CA GLN A 87 29.04 -35.31 26.71
C GLN A 87 29.39 -33.86 26.32
N LEU A 88 30.67 -33.47 26.47
CA LEU A 88 31.17 -32.17 26.05
C LEU A 88 30.99 -31.98 24.54
N SER A 89 31.45 -32.94 23.74
CA SER A 89 31.32 -32.92 22.28
C SER A 89 29.87 -32.87 21.83
N GLU A 90 28.98 -33.65 22.44
CA GLU A 90 27.54 -33.61 22.17
C GLU A 90 26.93 -32.25 22.48
N THR A 91 27.35 -31.61 23.58
CA THR A 91 26.84 -30.31 24.01
C THR A 91 27.34 -29.19 23.10
N GLU A 92 28.61 -29.21 22.72
CA GLU A 92 29.19 -28.27 21.75
C GLU A 92 28.52 -28.42 20.36
N ASN A 93 28.24 -29.65 19.94
CA ASN A 93 27.48 -29.90 18.71
C ASN A 93 26.05 -29.33 18.79
N LYS A 94 25.35 -29.52 19.92
CA LYS A 94 24.02 -28.90 20.12
C LYS A 94 24.08 -27.38 20.01
N ILE A 95 25.10 -26.73 20.60
CA ILE A 95 25.31 -25.28 20.46
C ILE A 95 25.44 -24.90 18.98
N SER A 96 26.28 -25.60 18.21
CA SER A 96 26.48 -25.34 16.78
C SER A 96 25.18 -25.47 15.97
N VAL A 97 24.36 -26.48 16.28
CA VAL A 97 23.04 -26.68 15.65
C VAL A 97 22.11 -25.50 15.97
N TYR A 98 22.02 -25.07 17.23
CA TYR A 98 21.18 -23.93 17.60
C TYR A 98 21.68 -22.60 16.99
N GLN A 99 22.99 -22.38 16.93
CA GLN A 99 23.58 -21.22 16.26
C GLN A 99 23.28 -21.21 14.75
N SER A 100 23.27 -22.38 14.12
CA SER A 100 22.89 -22.51 12.71
C SER A 100 21.41 -22.22 12.50
N ALA A 101 20.55 -22.63 13.44
CA ALA A 101 19.11 -22.34 13.39
C ALA A 101 18.79 -20.83 13.54
N LEU A 102 19.63 -20.05 14.21
CA LEU A 102 19.50 -18.58 14.27
C LEU A 102 19.76 -17.91 12.92
N LYS A 103 20.70 -18.44 12.13
CA LYS A 103 21.07 -17.85 10.82
C LYS A 103 20.02 -18.08 9.75
N SER A 104 19.09 -19.00 9.96
CA SER A 104 18.05 -19.33 8.99
C SER A 104 16.71 -19.55 9.70
N PRO A 105 16.05 -18.46 10.14
CA PRO A 105 14.70 -18.56 10.67
C PRO A 105 13.76 -19.07 9.58
N SER A 106 13.40 -20.34 9.67
CA SER A 106 12.42 -20.95 8.77
C SER A 106 11.00 -20.57 9.21
N LEU A 107 10.24 -20.00 8.28
CA LEU A 107 8.79 -19.94 8.37
C LEU A 107 8.22 -21.34 8.07
N SER A 108 7.11 -21.69 8.71
CA SER A 108 6.40 -22.91 8.33
C SER A 108 5.77 -22.75 6.93
N PRO A 109 5.62 -23.85 6.15
CA PRO A 109 4.94 -23.80 4.85
C PRO A 109 3.53 -23.18 4.95
N THR A 110 2.81 -23.43 6.05
CA THR A 110 1.48 -22.87 6.31
C THR A 110 1.51 -21.35 6.51
N GLU A 111 2.51 -20.81 7.20
CA GLU A 111 2.68 -19.36 7.37
C GLU A 111 3.01 -18.67 6.06
N ILE A 112 3.82 -19.31 5.21
CA ILE A 112 4.13 -18.83 3.86
C ILE A 112 2.86 -18.76 3.00
N GLU A 113 2.04 -19.81 3.00
CA GLU A 113 0.78 -19.82 2.23
C GLU A 113 -0.22 -18.78 2.74
N LYS A 114 -0.31 -18.56 4.07
CA LYS A 114 -1.12 -17.47 4.63
C LYS A 114 -0.66 -16.09 4.16
N LEU A 115 0.65 -15.84 4.18
CA LEU A 115 1.25 -14.59 3.70
C LEU A 115 0.95 -14.37 2.22
N LYS A 116 1.15 -15.39 1.38
CA LYS A 116 0.82 -15.33 -0.06
C LYS A 116 -0.66 -15.01 -0.27
N GLY A 117 -1.55 -15.70 0.43
CA GLY A 117 -2.99 -15.47 0.35
C GLY A 117 -3.37 -14.03 0.72
N ALA A 118 -2.81 -13.50 1.81
CA ALA A 118 -3.04 -12.13 2.24
C ALA A 118 -2.52 -11.09 1.22
N VAL A 119 -1.33 -11.30 0.67
CA VAL A 119 -0.77 -10.43 -0.38
C VAL A 119 -1.64 -10.45 -1.64
N VAL A 120 -2.09 -11.64 -2.08
CA VAL A 120 -3.01 -11.76 -3.22
C VAL A 120 -4.31 -11.00 -2.98
N ALA A 121 -4.88 -11.08 -1.77
CA ALA A 121 -6.08 -10.33 -1.41
C ALA A 121 -5.87 -8.82 -1.48
N VAL A 122 -4.73 -8.30 -1.00
CA VAL A 122 -4.38 -6.87 -1.10
C VAL A 122 -4.25 -6.43 -2.56
N CYS A 123 -3.62 -7.24 -3.41
CA CYS A 123 -3.50 -6.95 -4.84
C CYS A 123 -4.87 -6.88 -5.52
N GLN A 124 -5.76 -7.82 -5.20
CA GLN A 124 -7.12 -7.85 -5.74
C GLN A 124 -7.94 -6.63 -5.28
N ASP A 125 -7.87 -6.25 -4.00
CA ASP A 125 -8.55 -5.07 -3.47
C ASP A 125 -8.07 -3.77 -4.16
N ARG A 126 -6.75 -3.64 -4.37
CA ARG A 126 -6.18 -2.49 -5.10
C ARG A 126 -6.65 -2.43 -6.55
N GLN A 127 -6.67 -3.57 -7.25
CA GLN A 127 -7.16 -3.64 -8.63
C GLN A 127 -8.64 -3.26 -8.72
N GLN A 128 -9.46 -3.72 -7.78
CA GLN A 128 -10.88 -3.36 -7.75
C GLN A 128 -11.07 -1.87 -7.49
N LYS A 129 -10.35 -1.29 -6.51
CA LYS A 129 -10.39 0.15 -6.22
C LYS A 129 -9.94 0.99 -7.41
N ALA A 130 -8.92 0.55 -8.15
CA ALA A 130 -8.48 1.22 -9.36
C ALA A 130 -9.60 1.29 -10.42
N LYS A 131 -10.26 0.15 -10.69
CA LYS A 131 -11.40 0.09 -11.61
C LYS A 131 -12.60 0.93 -11.16
N ASP A 132 -12.94 0.87 -9.87
CA ASP A 132 -14.01 1.67 -9.28
C ASP A 132 -13.70 3.18 -9.43
N THR A 133 -12.43 3.57 -9.29
CA THR A 133 -11.97 4.96 -9.43
C THR A 133 -11.99 5.40 -10.89
N GLU A 134 -11.50 4.57 -11.81
CA GLU A 134 -11.53 4.81 -13.25
C GLU A 134 -12.97 5.03 -13.75
N THR A 135 -13.92 4.21 -13.28
CA THR A 135 -15.34 4.37 -13.61
C THR A 135 -15.89 5.73 -13.14
N LYS A 136 -15.51 6.18 -11.93
CA LYS A 136 -15.91 7.49 -11.41
C LYS A 136 -15.29 8.64 -12.19
N ILE A 137 -14.03 8.50 -12.60
CA ILE A 137 -13.34 9.49 -13.45
C ILE A 137 -14.08 9.62 -14.78
N GLN A 138 -14.43 8.50 -15.41
CA GLN A 138 -15.17 8.54 -16.67
C GLN A 138 -16.54 9.22 -16.51
N ALA A 139 -17.30 8.86 -15.46
CA ALA A 139 -18.59 9.50 -15.20
C ALA A 139 -18.46 11.02 -14.97
N ALA A 140 -17.37 11.47 -14.34
CA ALA A 140 -17.09 12.90 -14.17
C ALA A 140 -16.74 13.58 -15.50
N TYR A 141 -15.98 12.93 -16.39
CA TYR A 141 -15.72 13.44 -17.74
C TYR A 141 -17.01 13.58 -18.55
N ASP A 142 -17.89 12.57 -18.51
CA ASP A 142 -19.17 12.61 -19.21
C ASP A 142 -20.05 13.77 -18.72
N GLN A 143 -20.06 14.02 -17.40
CA GLN A 143 -20.75 15.18 -16.80
C GLN A 143 -20.16 16.52 -17.25
N ILE A 144 -18.84 16.66 -17.29
CA ILE A 144 -18.17 17.87 -17.76
C ILE A 144 -18.53 18.14 -19.23
N GLN A 145 -18.55 17.10 -20.06
CA GLN A 145 -18.93 17.23 -21.46
C GLN A 145 -20.38 17.71 -21.60
N ALA A 146 -21.32 17.10 -20.87
CA ALA A 146 -22.73 17.51 -20.90
C ALA A 146 -22.93 18.98 -20.47
N LEU A 147 -22.21 19.42 -19.43
CA LEU A 147 -22.25 20.82 -18.99
C LEU A 147 -21.67 21.79 -20.02
N ASN A 148 -20.59 21.40 -20.72
CA ASN A 148 -20.04 22.22 -21.80
C ASN A 148 -20.99 22.36 -23.00
N ASP A 149 -21.70 21.29 -23.34
CA ASP A 149 -22.73 21.31 -24.39
C ASP A 149 -23.88 22.25 -23.98
N GLU A 150 -24.29 22.23 -22.70
CA GLU A 150 -25.31 23.13 -22.16
C GLU A 150 -24.87 24.60 -22.19
N ILE A 151 -23.62 24.90 -21.79
CA ILE A 151 -23.02 26.24 -21.89
C ILE A 151 -23.05 26.73 -23.33
N THR A 152 -22.61 25.90 -24.27
CA THR A 152 -22.57 26.26 -25.70
C THR A 152 -23.96 26.63 -26.21
N LYS A 153 -24.97 25.82 -25.85
CA LYS A 153 -26.36 26.10 -26.21
C LYS A 153 -26.87 27.42 -25.60
N MET A 154 -26.56 27.69 -24.33
CA MET A 154 -26.94 28.94 -23.67
C MET A 154 -26.25 30.16 -24.29
N GLU A 155 -25.00 30.03 -24.74
CA GLU A 155 -24.28 31.09 -25.46
C GLU A 155 -24.90 31.37 -26.83
N GLU A 156 -25.33 30.34 -27.56
CA GLU A 156 -26.06 30.49 -28.82
C GLU A 156 -27.42 31.17 -28.61
N GLU A 157 -28.17 30.76 -27.59
CA GLU A 157 -29.45 31.38 -27.22
C GLU A 157 -29.26 32.85 -26.82
N LYS A 158 -28.25 33.15 -26.00
CA LYS A 158 -27.88 34.52 -25.64
C LYS A 158 -27.56 35.34 -26.89
N ARG A 159 -26.72 34.83 -27.79
CA ARG A 159 -26.39 35.52 -29.05
C ARG A 159 -27.65 35.77 -29.88
N ALA A 160 -28.56 34.81 -29.97
CA ALA A 160 -29.80 34.97 -30.71
C ALA A 160 -30.75 36.02 -30.09
N LEU A 161 -30.74 36.16 -28.76
CA LEU A 161 -31.51 37.18 -28.04
C LEU A 161 -30.86 38.57 -28.10
N GLU A 162 -29.52 38.64 -28.08
CA GLU A 162 -28.76 39.89 -28.19
C GLU A 162 -28.70 40.43 -29.62
N GLN A 163 -28.95 39.61 -30.64
CA GLN A 163 -29.14 40.09 -31.99
C GLN A 163 -30.44 40.90 -32.07
N PRO A 164 -30.38 42.20 -32.40
CA PRO A 164 -31.58 43.01 -32.52
C PRO A 164 -32.45 42.44 -33.66
N LYS A 165 -33.58 41.84 -33.29
CA LYS A 165 -34.61 41.33 -34.22
C LYS A 165 -35.10 42.44 -35.13
N GLU A 166 -35.00 43.66 -34.64
CA GLU A 166 -35.45 44.88 -35.27
C GLU A 166 -34.48 45.39 -36.34
N SER A 167 -33.27 44.84 -36.48
CA SER A 167 -32.27 45.32 -37.46
C SER A 167 -32.77 45.33 -38.91
N PHE A 168 -33.65 44.39 -39.27
CA PHE A 168 -34.29 44.35 -40.59
C PHE A 168 -35.38 45.41 -40.78
N ILE A 169 -35.99 45.88 -39.69
CA ILE A 169 -37.09 46.85 -39.66
C ILE A 169 -36.60 48.27 -39.34
N ALA A 170 -35.48 48.38 -38.62
CA ALA A 170 -34.86 49.62 -38.19
C ALA A 170 -34.53 50.52 -39.38
N LYS A 171 -33.92 49.96 -40.44
CA LYS A 171 -33.57 50.73 -41.65
C LYS A 171 -34.81 51.26 -42.41
N PRO A 172 -35.84 50.45 -42.72
CA PRO A 172 -37.11 50.95 -43.26
C PRO A 172 -37.80 52.01 -42.38
N VAL A 173 -37.89 51.78 -41.07
CA VAL A 173 -38.56 52.71 -40.14
C VAL A 173 -37.81 54.03 -40.05
N MET A 174 -36.48 54.01 -39.89
CA MET A 174 -35.68 55.23 -39.83
C MET A 174 -35.75 56.04 -41.13
N LYS A 175 -35.77 55.38 -42.30
CA LYS A 175 -36.02 56.04 -43.60
C LYS A 175 -37.39 56.71 -43.69
N PHE A 176 -38.39 56.20 -42.97
CA PHE A 176 -39.73 56.79 -42.94
C PHE A 176 -39.80 58.02 -42.03
N ILE A 177 -39.21 57.93 -40.83
CA ILE A 177 -39.34 58.95 -39.78
C ILE A 177 -38.38 60.13 -40.01
N HIS A 178 -37.16 59.86 -40.49
CA HIS A 178 -36.14 60.89 -40.74
C HIS A 178 -35.76 60.90 -42.24
N PRO A 179 -36.26 61.87 -43.04
CA PRO A 179 -36.08 61.91 -44.49
C PRO A 179 -34.61 61.97 -44.95
N GLU A 180 -33.71 62.48 -44.11
CA GLU A 180 -32.28 62.58 -44.36
C GLU A 180 -31.61 61.20 -44.54
N PHE A 181 -32.14 60.16 -43.90
CA PHE A 181 -31.64 58.79 -44.03
C PHE A 181 -32.09 58.10 -45.33
N LYS A 182 -32.86 58.78 -46.19
CA LYS A 182 -33.15 58.29 -47.55
C LYS A 182 -31.99 58.53 -48.53
N ASP A 183 -31.00 59.32 -48.15
CA ASP A 183 -29.80 59.60 -48.96
C ASP A 183 -28.97 58.31 -49.14
N PRO A 184 -28.55 57.96 -50.39
CA PRO A 184 -27.72 56.79 -50.68
C PRO A 184 -26.43 56.70 -49.85
N LYS A 185 -25.91 57.81 -49.33
CA LYS A 185 -24.72 57.80 -48.46
C LYS A 185 -24.91 56.99 -47.17
N TYR A 186 -26.15 56.78 -46.75
CA TYR A 186 -26.49 55.96 -45.58
C TYR A 186 -26.90 54.53 -45.96
N GLU A 187 -26.76 54.10 -47.22
CA GLU A 187 -27.22 52.78 -47.63
C GLU A 187 -26.35 51.63 -47.08
N THR A 188 -25.09 51.90 -46.72
CA THR A 188 -24.12 50.89 -46.26
C THR A 188 -23.94 50.87 -44.73
N MET A 189 -24.55 51.80 -43.98
CA MET A 189 -24.30 52.01 -42.55
C MET A 189 -25.17 51.14 -41.62
N HIS A 190 -25.23 49.82 -41.86
CA HIS A 190 -26.18 48.91 -41.18
C HIS A 190 -26.12 48.91 -39.63
N GLY A 191 -24.94 49.05 -39.03
CA GLY A 191 -24.79 49.10 -37.56
C GLY A 191 -25.24 50.43 -36.94
N GLU A 192 -25.13 51.54 -37.67
CA GLU A 192 -25.51 52.88 -37.18
C GLU A 192 -27.03 53.07 -37.18
N TYR A 193 -27.75 52.44 -38.13
CA TYR A 193 -29.23 52.46 -38.13
C TYR A 193 -29.84 51.81 -36.91
N GLN A 194 -29.29 50.69 -36.46
CA GLN A 194 -29.80 50.01 -35.27
C GLN A 194 -29.61 50.88 -34.02
N TYR A 195 -28.42 51.48 -33.87
CA TYR A 195 -28.14 52.39 -32.75
C TYR A 195 -29.07 53.62 -32.72
N ILE A 196 -29.32 54.22 -33.89
CA ILE A 196 -30.23 55.37 -34.03
C ILE A 196 -31.68 54.93 -33.78
N PHE A 197 -32.10 53.78 -34.30
CA PHE A 197 -33.42 53.20 -34.06
C PHE A 197 -33.65 52.89 -32.57
N ASP A 198 -32.65 52.32 -31.88
CA ASP A 198 -32.71 52.05 -30.45
C ASP A 198 -32.77 53.36 -29.64
N LYS A 199 -32.02 54.40 -30.04
CA LYS A 199 -32.11 55.71 -29.41
C LYS A 199 -33.46 56.39 -29.65
N TRP A 200 -34.04 56.25 -30.84
CA TRP A 200 -35.38 56.76 -31.16
C TRP A 200 -36.45 56.05 -30.33
N LEU A 201 -36.42 54.71 -30.25
CA LEU A 201 -37.34 53.93 -29.40
C LEU A 201 -37.27 54.32 -27.92
N ASN A 202 -36.08 54.68 -27.45
CA ASN A 202 -35.86 55.11 -26.06
C ASN A 202 -36.11 56.62 -25.84
N GLY A 203 -36.65 57.34 -26.82
CA GLY A 203 -36.98 58.78 -26.71
C GLY A 203 -35.76 59.71 -26.63
N ASN A 204 -34.58 59.23 -27.02
CA ASN A 204 -33.30 59.94 -26.92
C ASN A 204 -32.88 60.61 -28.24
N ILE A 205 -33.76 60.66 -29.24
CA ILE A 205 -33.60 61.42 -30.48
C ILE A 205 -34.86 62.29 -30.63
N ASN A 206 -34.67 63.60 -30.66
CA ASN A 206 -35.67 64.56 -31.13
C ASN A 206 -35.36 64.92 -32.59
#